data_AF-A0A5C6N6L4-F1
#
_entry.id   AF-A0A5C6N6L4-F1
#
_cell.length_a   1.000
_cell.length_b   1.000
_cell.length_c   1.000
_cell.angle_alpha   90.00
_cell.angle_beta   90.00
_cell.angle_gamma   90.00
#
_symmetry.space_group_name_H-M   'P 1'
#
loop_
_entity.id
_entity.type
_entity.pdbx_description
1 polymer ?
#
loop_
_entity_poly.entity_id
_entity_poly.type
_entity_poly.pdbx_seq_one_letter_code
_entity_poly.pdbx_strand_id
1 'polypeptide(L)'
;MPKPPHLVPLNALEQQLYSELLPDGRASHPISKGEPSHPKEEDHFGQLELIQDFVEWSLRNNLQINAGKTKELVVDFRRRINPPPALVNILGTDVDVVESHKCLGVHLNNNLDWTHNTDALVKKGNSTLFLLRRLRSFGVQGPLLRTFYDSVVGSAIFYGIVCWSSSITDRNRKRMDRLVRRASSVLGCPLDSVQVVGNGRMMAKLSSMLNNTSHPLQDTLTALGSSFSERLLHPRCVKERYRRSFLPAAVRLHNKNNAR
;
A
#
# COMPACT_ATOMS: atom_id res chain seq x y z
N MET A 1 -5.05 13.23 30.12
CA MET A 1 -4.43 12.10 29.38
C MET A 1 -3.29 12.65 28.55
N PRO A 2 -2.07 12.11 28.65
CA PRO A 2 -0.99 12.50 27.75
C PRO A 2 -1.36 12.10 26.31
N LYS A 3 -1.06 12.99 25.37
CA LYS A 3 -1.35 12.78 23.94
C LYS A 3 -0.44 11.63 23.46
N PRO A 4 -0.94 10.63 22.71
CA PRO A 4 -0.07 9.65 22.08
C PRO A 4 0.97 10.38 21.20
N PRO A 5 2.21 9.86 21.08
CA PRO A 5 3.13 10.36 20.07
C PRO A 5 2.40 10.34 18.72
N HIS A 6 2.61 11.37 17.91
CA HIS A 6 2.04 11.42 16.57
C HIS A 6 2.65 10.25 15.77
N LEU A 7 1.96 9.11 15.79
CA LEU A 7 2.21 8.00 14.89
C LEU A 7 1.85 8.51 13.51
N VAL A 8 2.88 9.00 12.82
CA VAL A 8 2.84 9.35 11.42
C VAL A 8 2.26 8.12 10.70
N PRO A 9 1.13 8.24 9.97
CA PRO A 9 0.57 7.11 9.22
C PRO A 9 1.68 6.44 8.41
N LEU A 10 1.65 5.12 8.23
CA LEU A 10 2.71 4.38 7.50
C LEU A 10 3.07 5.04 6.13
N ASN A 11 2.08 5.67 5.47
CA ASN A 11 2.27 6.45 4.23
C ASN A 11 2.94 7.81 4.43
N ALA A 12 2.76 8.45 5.57
CA ALA A 12 3.42 9.68 5.93
C ALA A 12 4.86 9.41 6.40
N LEU A 13 5.18 8.24 6.96
CA LEU A 13 6.58 7.80 7.15
C LEU A 13 7.25 7.51 5.81
N GLU A 14 6.56 6.87 4.86
CA GLU A 14 7.03 6.78 3.47
C GLU A 14 7.30 8.19 2.87
N GLN A 15 6.39 9.15 3.05
CA GLN A 15 6.56 10.52 2.52
C GLN A 15 7.64 11.33 3.24
N GLN A 16 7.84 11.12 4.54
CA GLN A 16 8.87 11.81 5.33
C GLN A 16 10.27 11.26 4.99
N LEU A 17 10.42 9.93 4.88
CA LEU A 17 11.62 9.29 4.34
C LEU A 17 11.92 9.74 2.89
N TYR A 18 10.91 9.99 2.06
CA TYR A 18 11.14 10.49 0.69
C TYR A 18 11.49 11.99 0.63
N SER A 19 11.06 12.79 1.61
CA SER A 19 11.32 14.24 1.68
C SER A 19 12.72 14.52 2.24
N GLU A 20 13.19 13.74 3.21
CA GLU A 20 14.53 13.87 3.82
C GLU A 20 15.66 13.44 2.87
N LEU A 21 15.34 12.71 1.78
CA LEU A 21 16.31 12.24 0.79
C LEU A 21 16.50 13.17 -0.43
N LEU A 22 15.93 14.39 -0.42
CA LEU A 22 16.20 15.41 -1.44
C LEU A 22 17.14 16.49 -0.89
N PRO A 23 18.39 16.63 -1.40
CA PRO A 23 19.23 17.75 -1.02
C PRO A 23 18.67 19.06 -1.60
N ASP A 24 18.43 20.03 -0.70
CA ASP A 24 18.16 21.43 -1.07
C ASP A 24 19.37 22.02 -1.79
N GLY A 25 19.21 22.31 -3.07
CA GLY A 25 20.22 22.97 -3.87
C GLY A 25 20.16 24.49 -3.71
N ARG A 26 21.07 25.07 -2.91
CA ARG A 26 21.96 26.21 -3.29
C ARG A 26 22.66 26.81 -2.06
N ALA A 27 23.95 26.51 -1.92
CA ALA A 27 24.99 27.46 -1.51
C ALA A 27 26.36 26.93 -1.99
N SER A 28 27.21 27.86 -2.43
CA SER A 28 28.45 27.60 -3.19
C SER A 28 29.70 27.58 -2.30
N HIS A 29 30.68 26.74 -2.70
CA HIS A 29 32.13 26.72 -2.33
C HIS A 29 32.57 26.01 -1.03
N PRO A 30 33.86 25.63 -0.90
CA PRO A 30 34.68 24.80 -1.81
C PRO A 30 35.21 23.52 -1.10
N ILE A 31 35.77 22.62 -1.91
CA ILE A 31 36.25 21.27 -1.55
C ILE A 31 37.37 21.32 -0.50
N SER A 32 37.14 20.68 0.66
CA SER A 32 38.19 20.14 1.52
C SER A 32 38.02 18.62 1.59
N LYS A 33 39.08 17.87 1.26
CA LYS A 33 39.13 16.42 1.36
C LYS A 33 39.23 16.04 2.85
N GLY A 34 38.08 15.78 3.47
CA GLY A 34 37.98 15.06 4.74
C GLY A 34 37.81 13.55 4.51
N GLU A 35 38.45 12.75 5.35
CA GLU A 35 38.37 11.28 5.39
C GLU A 35 36.92 10.78 5.47
N PRO A 36 36.61 9.57 4.95
CA PRO A 36 35.25 9.06 4.96
C PRO A 36 34.87 8.60 6.36
N SER A 37 34.14 9.45 7.10
CA SER A 37 33.39 9.03 8.28
C SER A 37 32.29 8.03 7.89
N HIS A 38 32.18 6.97 8.70
CA HIS A 38 31.31 5.82 8.49
C HIS A 38 29.81 6.18 8.62
N PRO A 39 28.98 6.10 7.56
CA PRO A 39 27.55 6.42 7.62
C PRO A 39 26.65 5.25 8.06
N LYS A 40 27.23 4.13 8.53
CA LYS A 40 26.50 2.86 8.69
C LYS A 40 25.90 2.65 10.07
N GLU A 41 26.44 3.32 11.09
CA GLU A 41 26.05 3.13 12.48
C GLU A 41 24.85 4.03 12.83
N GLU A 42 24.88 5.30 12.40
CA GLU A 42 23.89 6.32 12.80
C GLU A 42 22.43 5.97 12.43
N ASP A 43 22.17 5.48 11.20
CA ASP A 43 20.81 5.12 10.76
C ASP A 43 20.20 3.96 11.56
N HIS A 44 21.03 2.99 11.98
CA HIS A 44 20.57 1.80 12.70
C HIS A 44 20.34 2.10 14.19
N PHE A 45 21.19 2.96 14.77
CA PHE A 45 21.00 3.46 16.13
C PHE A 45 19.68 4.25 16.26
N GLY A 46 19.35 5.10 15.29
CA GLY A 46 18.08 5.84 15.30
C GLY A 46 16.84 4.94 15.22
N GLN A 47 16.90 3.85 14.44
CA GLN A 47 15.80 2.89 14.36
C GLN A 47 15.58 2.16 15.69
N LEU A 48 16.64 1.72 16.34
CA LEU A 48 16.57 1.00 17.62
C LEU A 48 16.06 1.91 18.74
N GLU A 49 16.48 3.17 18.77
CA GLU A 49 16.00 4.18 19.73
C GLU A 49 14.49 4.40 19.59
N LEU A 50 13.99 4.60 18.37
CA LEU A 50 12.55 4.74 18.10
C LEU A 50 11.73 3.52 18.54
N ILE A 51 12.27 2.31 18.34
CA ILE A 51 11.62 1.07 18.78
C ILE A 51 11.57 1.01 20.32
N GLN A 52 12.66 1.35 20.99
CA GLN A 52 12.73 1.37 22.45
C GLN A 52 11.76 2.41 23.03
N ASP A 53 11.74 3.63 22.50
CA ASP A 53 10.80 4.69 22.89
C ASP A 53 9.33 4.23 22.74
N PHE A 54 9.02 3.54 21.65
CA PHE A 54 7.69 3.00 21.43
C PHE A 54 7.33 1.89 22.43
N VAL A 55 8.28 1.01 22.76
CA VAL A 55 8.11 -0.04 23.77
C VAL A 55 7.87 0.60 25.14
N GLU A 56 8.68 1.57 25.54
CA GLU A 56 8.52 2.28 26.81
C GLU A 56 7.19 3.03 26.87
N TRP A 57 6.82 3.75 25.81
CA TRP A 57 5.54 4.43 25.74
C TRP A 57 4.39 3.43 25.88
N SER A 58 4.47 2.27 25.22
CA SER A 58 3.44 1.22 25.32
C SER A 58 3.31 0.72 26.76
N LEU A 59 4.43 0.43 27.44
CA LEU A 59 4.43 0.00 28.84
C LEU A 59 3.84 1.06 29.77
N ARG A 60 4.23 2.34 29.61
CA ARG A 60 3.69 3.46 30.39
C ARG A 60 2.17 3.64 30.21
N ASN A 61 1.63 3.20 29.07
CA ASN A 61 0.21 3.25 28.75
C ASN A 61 -0.51 1.92 28.99
N ASN A 62 0.11 0.97 29.69
CA ASN A 62 -0.44 -0.37 29.98
C ASN A 62 -0.79 -1.18 28.71
N LEU A 63 -0.07 -0.94 27.61
CA LEU A 63 -0.16 -1.70 26.37
C LEU A 63 0.99 -2.71 26.29
N GLN A 64 0.65 -3.99 26.17
CA GLN A 64 1.63 -5.06 25.99
C GLN A 64 1.82 -5.37 24.50
N ILE A 65 3.05 -5.27 24.02
CA ILE A 65 3.40 -5.61 22.64
C ILE A 65 3.52 -7.13 22.52
N ASN A 66 2.78 -7.72 21.58
CA ASN A 66 2.89 -9.14 21.26
C ASN A 66 4.03 -9.36 20.27
N ALA A 67 5.25 -9.52 20.79
CA ALA A 67 6.45 -9.70 19.96
C ALA A 67 6.35 -10.91 19.01
N GLY A 68 5.67 -11.99 19.40
CA GLY A 68 5.47 -13.16 18.53
C GLY A 68 4.61 -12.88 17.29
N LYS A 69 3.68 -11.92 17.36
CA LYS A 69 2.89 -11.44 16.20
C LYS A 69 3.59 -10.33 15.42
N THR A 70 4.50 -9.60 16.06
CA THR A 70 5.32 -8.58 15.41
C THR A 70 6.28 -9.24 14.41
N LYS A 71 6.43 -8.62 13.25
CA LYS A 71 7.35 -9.05 12.19
C LYS A 71 8.07 -7.84 11.65
N GLU A 72 9.35 -7.99 11.34
CA GLU A 72 10.15 -6.97 10.68
C GLU A 72 10.10 -7.20 9.18
N LEU A 73 9.64 -6.21 8.42
CA LEU A 73 9.63 -6.23 6.96
C LEU A 73 10.65 -5.21 6.45
N VAL A 74 11.85 -5.68 6.12
CA VAL A 74 12.93 -4.81 5.64
C VAL A 74 12.74 -4.50 4.17
N VAL A 75 12.64 -3.21 3.84
CA VAL A 75 12.47 -2.72 2.47
C VAL A 75 13.72 -1.97 2.05
N ASP A 76 14.60 -2.62 1.28
CA ASP A 76 15.85 -2.02 0.79
C ASP A 76 15.99 -2.19 -0.74
N PHE A 77 16.15 -1.07 -1.45
CA PHE A 77 16.36 -1.04 -2.91
C PHE A 77 17.75 -0.53 -3.30
N ARG A 78 18.66 -0.38 -2.33
CA ARG A 78 20.04 0.00 -2.60
C ARG A 78 20.71 -1.12 -3.41
N ARG A 79 21.52 -0.74 -4.39
CA ARG A 79 22.26 -1.70 -5.24
C ARG A 79 23.40 -2.40 -4.51
N ARG A 80 23.85 -1.84 -3.39
CA ARG A 80 24.89 -2.42 -2.54
C ARG A 80 24.22 -3.31 -1.51
N ILE A 81 24.64 -4.57 -1.46
CA ILE A 81 24.21 -5.52 -0.46
C ILE A 81 24.85 -5.10 0.86
N ASN A 82 24.03 -4.57 1.76
CA ASN A 82 24.44 -4.37 3.14
C ASN A 82 24.25 -5.68 3.92
N PRO A 83 25.00 -5.88 5.02
CA PRO A 83 24.71 -6.96 5.96
C PRO A 83 23.24 -6.91 6.38
N PRO A 84 22.63 -8.06 6.70
CA PRO A 84 21.30 -8.09 7.30
C PRO A 84 21.25 -7.14 8.51
N PRO A 85 20.17 -6.37 8.70
CA PRO A 85 20.00 -5.56 9.91
C PRO A 85 20.17 -6.42 11.16
N ALA A 86 20.72 -5.84 12.23
CA ALA A 86 20.77 -6.55 13.51
C ALA A 86 19.35 -6.90 13.96
N LEU A 87 19.17 -8.09 14.55
CA LEU A 87 17.87 -8.56 14.99
C LEU A 87 17.23 -7.55 15.96
N VAL A 88 16.01 -7.14 15.66
CA VAL A 88 15.20 -6.31 16.56
C VAL A 88 14.73 -7.19 17.72
N ASN A 89 15.10 -6.82 18.94
CA ASN A 89 14.63 -7.48 20.16
C ASN A 89 13.58 -6.62 20.85
N ILE A 90 12.40 -7.18 21.10
CA ILE A 90 11.32 -6.54 21.85
C ILE A 90 11.09 -7.34 23.12
N LEU A 91 11.41 -6.75 24.28
CA LEU A 91 11.19 -7.33 25.61
C LEU A 91 11.79 -8.74 25.76
N GLY A 92 13.00 -8.96 25.24
CA GLY A 92 13.69 -10.24 25.29
C GLY A 92 13.25 -11.24 24.22
N THR A 93 12.35 -10.85 23.31
CA THR A 93 11.90 -11.68 22.18
C THR A 93 12.45 -11.13 20.87
N ASP A 94 13.17 -11.96 20.12
CA ASP A 94 13.65 -11.60 18.79
C ASP A 94 12.48 -11.54 17.79
N VAL A 95 12.43 -10.47 17.01
CA VAL A 95 11.39 -10.26 15.99
C VAL A 95 11.83 -10.92 14.69
N ASP A 96 10.97 -11.78 14.14
CA ASP A 96 11.26 -12.44 12.86
C ASP A 96 11.28 -11.42 11.72
N VAL A 97 12.37 -11.44 10.95
CA VAL A 97 12.45 -10.77 9.65
C VAL A 97 11.72 -11.61 8.61
N VAL A 98 10.78 -10.99 7.89
CA VAL A 98 9.95 -11.66 6.88
C VAL A 98 10.05 -10.97 5.53
N GLU A 99 9.95 -11.74 4.44
CA GLU A 99 9.89 -11.19 3.08
C GLU A 99 8.50 -10.68 2.71
N SER A 100 7.45 -11.23 3.34
CA SER A 100 6.08 -10.81 3.14
C SER A 100 5.26 -10.95 4.42
N HIS A 101 4.38 -9.97 4.65
CA HIS A 101 3.47 -9.95 5.78
C HIS A 101 2.05 -9.58 5.33
N LYS A 102 1.04 -10.19 5.97
CA LYS A 102 -0.37 -9.93 5.69
C LYS A 102 -0.89 -8.84 6.63
N CYS A 103 -0.98 -7.62 6.13
CA CYS A 103 -1.55 -6.49 6.86
C CYS A 103 -3.01 -6.28 6.44
N LEU A 104 -3.94 -6.38 7.41
CA LEU A 104 -5.38 -6.17 7.20
C LEU A 104 -5.94 -6.93 5.99
N GLY A 105 -5.49 -8.15 5.72
CA GLY A 105 -5.99 -8.93 4.57
C GLY A 105 -5.24 -8.76 3.25
N VAL A 106 -4.31 -7.79 3.16
CA VAL A 106 -3.47 -7.54 1.97
C VAL A 106 -2.04 -8.00 2.26
N HIS A 107 -1.42 -8.70 1.32
CA HIS A 107 -0.01 -9.09 1.46
C HIS A 107 0.92 -7.97 0.97
N LEU A 108 1.76 -7.48 1.86
CA LEU A 108 2.88 -6.59 1.58
C LEU A 108 4.15 -7.42 1.52
N ASN A 109 5.06 -7.12 0.59
CA ASN A 109 6.36 -7.78 0.51
C ASN A 109 7.49 -6.75 0.44
N ASN A 110 8.70 -7.17 0.76
CA ASN A 110 9.90 -6.32 0.76
C ASN A 110 10.22 -5.74 -0.63
N ASN A 111 9.81 -6.43 -1.70
CA ASN A 111 9.91 -5.96 -3.06
C ASN A 111 8.86 -4.89 -3.43
N LEU A 112 7.96 -4.52 -2.51
CA LEU A 112 6.73 -3.73 -2.70
C LEU A 112 6.05 -3.98 -4.06
N ASP A 113 5.95 -5.25 -4.42
CA ASP A 113 5.15 -5.71 -5.54
C ASP A 113 3.93 -6.50 -5.05
N TRP A 114 2.97 -6.69 -5.94
CA TRP A 114 1.70 -7.31 -5.60
C TRP A 114 1.64 -8.80 -5.94
N THR A 115 2.77 -9.48 -6.07
CA THR A 115 2.81 -10.89 -6.51
C THR A 115 2.21 -11.82 -5.45
N HIS A 116 2.72 -11.80 -4.22
CA HIS A 116 2.16 -12.59 -3.11
C HIS A 116 0.69 -12.30 -2.86
N ASN A 117 0.29 -11.02 -2.92
CA ASN A 117 -1.10 -10.62 -2.81
C ASN A 117 -1.96 -11.19 -3.95
N THR A 118 -1.49 -11.10 -5.20
CA THR A 118 -2.21 -11.65 -6.36
C THR A 118 -2.35 -13.16 -6.24
N ASP A 119 -1.32 -13.87 -5.80
CA ASP A 119 -1.38 -15.32 -5.62
C ASP A 119 -2.43 -15.73 -4.58
N ALA A 120 -2.46 -15.03 -3.45
CA ALA A 120 -3.49 -15.20 -2.43
C ALA A 120 -4.90 -14.91 -2.96
N LEU A 121 -5.08 -13.80 -3.68
CA LEU A 121 -6.36 -13.42 -4.29
C LEU A 121 -6.80 -14.41 -5.38
N VAL A 122 -5.89 -14.92 -6.20
CA VAL A 122 -6.18 -15.91 -7.24
C VAL A 122 -6.59 -17.25 -6.62
N LYS A 123 -5.90 -17.68 -5.57
CA LYS A 123 -6.27 -18.90 -4.82
C LYS A 123 -7.67 -18.75 -4.21
N LYS A 124 -7.92 -17.64 -3.50
CA LYS A 124 -9.22 -17.35 -2.90
C LYS A 124 -10.34 -17.23 -3.96
N GLY A 125 -10.07 -16.51 -5.04
CA GLY A 125 -11.00 -16.31 -6.14
C GLY A 125 -11.37 -17.60 -6.87
N ASN A 126 -10.42 -18.51 -7.08
CA ASN A 126 -10.75 -19.84 -7.64
C ASN A 126 -11.65 -20.66 -6.72
N SER A 127 -11.39 -20.62 -5.42
CA SER A 127 -12.21 -21.32 -4.41
C SER A 127 -13.65 -20.79 -4.38
N THR A 128 -13.83 -19.47 -4.35
CA THR A 128 -15.18 -18.87 -4.31
C THR A 128 -15.91 -18.99 -5.65
N LEU A 129 -15.18 -18.95 -6.76
CA LEU A 129 -15.73 -19.18 -8.09
C LEU A 129 -16.21 -20.63 -8.30
N PHE A 130 -15.56 -21.61 -7.67
CA PHE A 130 -16.07 -22.98 -7.66
C PHE A 130 -17.46 -23.05 -7.01
N LEU A 131 -17.65 -22.36 -5.88
CA LEU A 131 -18.96 -22.29 -5.23
C LEU A 131 -20.01 -21.58 -6.11
N LEU A 132 -19.64 -20.48 -6.78
CA LEU A 132 -20.51 -19.81 -7.76
C LEU A 132 -20.98 -20.77 -8.87
N ARG A 133 -20.07 -21.59 -9.42
CA ARG A 133 -20.43 -22.62 -10.42
C ARG A 133 -21.37 -23.67 -9.86
N ARG A 134 -21.15 -24.09 -8.61
CA ARG A 134 -21.99 -25.09 -7.96
C ARG A 134 -23.41 -24.59 -7.77
N LEU A 135 -23.57 -23.34 -7.34
CA LEU A 135 -24.88 -22.69 -7.23
C LEU A 135 -25.59 -22.61 -8.59
N ARG A 136 -24.86 -22.24 -9.65
CA ARG A 136 -25.41 -22.26 -11.01
C ARG A 136 -25.91 -23.65 -11.41
N SER A 137 -25.15 -24.70 -11.08
CA SER A 137 -25.53 -26.08 -11.41
C SER A 137 -26.78 -26.58 -10.67
N PHE A 138 -27.14 -25.96 -9.54
CA PHE A 138 -28.38 -26.24 -8.81
C PHE A 138 -29.58 -25.41 -9.31
N GLY A 139 -29.44 -24.67 -10.42
CA GLY A 139 -30.54 -23.89 -11.00
C GLY A 139 -30.81 -22.58 -10.28
N VAL A 140 -29.88 -22.08 -9.45
CA VAL A 140 -30.03 -20.76 -8.80
C VAL A 140 -30.20 -19.67 -9.86
N GLN A 141 -31.25 -18.85 -9.67
CA GLN A 141 -31.62 -17.80 -10.61
C GLN A 141 -30.54 -16.74 -10.77
N GLY A 142 -30.45 -16.14 -11.97
CA GLY A 142 -29.43 -15.15 -12.34
C GLY A 142 -29.26 -13.99 -11.34
N PRO A 143 -30.34 -13.30 -10.92
CA PRO A 143 -30.24 -12.21 -9.96
C PRO A 143 -29.63 -12.62 -8.61
N LEU A 144 -30.07 -13.75 -8.06
CA LEU A 144 -29.53 -14.28 -6.81
C LEU A 144 -28.06 -14.70 -6.96
N LEU A 145 -27.71 -15.29 -8.10
CA LEU A 145 -26.34 -15.66 -8.41
C LEU A 145 -25.42 -14.43 -8.56
N ARG A 146 -25.95 -13.34 -9.11
CA ARG A 146 -25.27 -12.04 -9.18
C ARG A 146 -25.05 -11.46 -7.78
N THR A 147 -26.06 -11.47 -6.92
CA THR A 147 -25.91 -11.05 -5.52
C THR A 147 -24.85 -11.88 -4.79
N PHE A 148 -24.83 -13.19 -5.00
CA PHE A 148 -23.80 -14.07 -4.45
C PHE A 148 -22.40 -13.71 -4.98
N TYR A 149 -22.27 -13.44 -6.29
CA TYR A 149 -21.02 -12.97 -6.86
C TYR A 149 -20.55 -11.68 -6.19
N ASP A 150 -21.40 -10.65 -6.12
CA ASP A 150 -21.02 -9.34 -5.58
C ASP A 150 -20.62 -9.43 -4.09
N SER A 151 -21.37 -10.20 -3.30
CA SER A 151 -21.16 -10.34 -1.85
C SER A 151 -20.03 -11.29 -1.45
N VAL A 152 -19.70 -12.33 -2.24
CA VAL A 152 -18.72 -13.36 -1.86
C VAL A 152 -17.50 -13.39 -2.78
N VAL A 153 -17.70 -13.40 -4.10
CA VAL A 153 -16.61 -13.53 -5.06
C VAL A 153 -15.93 -12.19 -5.29
N GLY A 154 -16.71 -11.19 -5.72
CA GLY A 154 -16.28 -9.83 -6.01
C GLY A 154 -15.68 -9.13 -4.79
N SER A 155 -16.37 -9.22 -3.64
CA SER A 155 -15.87 -8.68 -2.36
C SER A 155 -14.50 -9.26 -1.98
N ALA A 156 -14.27 -10.55 -2.23
CA ALA A 156 -13.01 -11.22 -1.91
C ALA A 156 -11.88 -10.86 -2.88
N ILE A 157 -12.11 -10.90 -4.19
CA ILE A 157 -11.05 -10.69 -5.19
C ILE A 157 -10.71 -9.21 -5.39
N PHE A 158 -11.64 -8.30 -5.09
CA PHE A 158 -11.44 -6.85 -5.16
C PHE A 158 -11.18 -6.22 -3.80
N TYR A 159 -10.94 -7.02 -2.76
CA TYR A 159 -10.53 -6.51 -1.46
C TYR A 159 -9.22 -5.73 -1.58
N GLY A 160 -9.17 -4.53 -0.97
CA GLY A 160 -7.98 -3.67 -1.02
C GLY A 160 -7.57 -3.20 -2.42
N ILE A 161 -8.44 -3.29 -3.44
CA ILE A 161 -8.08 -2.99 -4.85
C ILE A 161 -7.51 -1.60 -5.08
N VAL A 162 -7.85 -0.64 -4.23
CA VAL A 162 -7.30 0.72 -4.26
C VAL A 162 -5.78 0.74 -4.01
N CYS A 163 -5.26 -0.21 -3.20
CA CYS A 163 -3.85 -0.30 -2.89
C CYS A 163 -3.02 -0.86 -4.05
N TRP A 164 -3.56 -1.84 -4.79
CA TRP A 164 -2.75 -2.68 -5.68
C TRP A 164 -3.07 -2.57 -7.18
N SER A 165 -4.25 -2.09 -7.57
CA SER A 165 -4.71 -2.17 -8.96
C SER A 165 -3.91 -1.34 -9.96
N SER A 166 -3.32 -0.22 -9.52
CA SER A 166 -2.47 0.63 -10.36
C SER A 166 -1.02 0.16 -10.45
N SER A 167 -0.55 -0.63 -9.47
CA SER A 167 0.86 -1.08 -9.41
C SER A 167 1.05 -2.56 -9.70
N ILE A 168 -0.01 -3.32 -9.94
CA ILE A 168 0.07 -4.71 -10.39
C ILE A 168 0.68 -4.81 -11.80
N THR A 169 1.43 -5.88 -12.07
CA THR A 169 1.99 -6.17 -13.41
C THR A 169 0.90 -6.59 -14.39
N ASP A 170 1.13 -6.43 -15.69
CA ASP A 170 0.16 -6.87 -16.72
C ASP A 170 -0.09 -8.37 -16.68
N ARG A 171 0.95 -9.16 -16.37
CA ARG A 171 0.81 -10.61 -16.14
C ARG A 171 -0.20 -10.89 -15.03
N ASN A 172 -0.06 -10.21 -13.88
CA ASN A 172 -0.93 -10.42 -12.73
C ASN A 172 -2.33 -9.81 -12.94
N ARG A 173 -2.46 -8.67 -13.64
CA ARG A 173 -3.73 -8.11 -14.09
C ARG A 173 -4.50 -9.11 -14.96
N LYS A 174 -3.84 -9.69 -15.98
CA LYS A 174 -4.45 -10.73 -16.84
C LYS A 174 -4.89 -11.96 -16.05
N ARG A 175 -4.15 -12.37 -15.02
CA ARG A 175 -4.56 -13.47 -14.13
C ARG A 175 -5.86 -13.15 -13.39
N MET A 176 -5.98 -11.93 -12.86
CA MET A 176 -7.19 -11.47 -12.17
C MET A 176 -8.37 -11.30 -13.15
N ASP A 177 -8.16 -10.70 -14.33
CA ASP A 177 -9.20 -10.57 -15.35
C ASP A 177 -9.72 -11.94 -15.84
N ARG A 178 -8.88 -12.98 -15.83
CA ARG A 178 -9.36 -14.36 -16.11
C ARG A 178 -10.37 -14.85 -15.07
N LEU A 179 -10.24 -14.48 -13.80
CA LEU A 179 -11.25 -14.82 -12.78
C LEU A 179 -12.56 -14.08 -13.07
N VAL A 180 -12.47 -12.78 -13.37
CA VAL A 180 -13.63 -11.95 -13.73
C VAL A 180 -14.35 -12.52 -14.96
N ARG A 181 -13.62 -12.86 -16.03
CA ARG A 181 -14.21 -13.47 -17.24
C ARG A 181 -14.87 -14.81 -16.95
N ARG A 182 -14.25 -15.66 -16.13
CA ARG A 182 -14.85 -16.95 -15.75
C ARG A 182 -16.10 -16.75 -14.89
N ALA A 183 -16.14 -15.75 -14.01
CA ALA A 183 -17.34 -15.40 -13.26
C ALA A 183 -18.43 -14.85 -14.18
N SER A 184 -18.09 -13.95 -15.09
CA SER A 184 -18.99 -13.39 -16.09
C SER A 184 -19.65 -14.48 -16.95
N SER A 185 -18.87 -15.49 -17.37
CA SER A 185 -19.41 -16.66 -18.09
C SER A 185 -20.41 -17.47 -17.26
N VAL A 186 -20.21 -17.61 -15.95
CA VAL A 186 -21.15 -18.32 -15.06
C VAL A 186 -22.43 -17.52 -14.83
N LEU A 187 -22.31 -16.19 -14.75
CA LEU A 187 -23.44 -15.28 -14.56
C LEU A 187 -24.25 -15.05 -15.83
N GLY A 188 -23.64 -15.19 -17.01
CA GLY A 188 -24.26 -14.87 -18.30
C GLY A 188 -24.39 -13.36 -18.54
N CYS A 189 -23.66 -12.51 -17.80
CA CYS A 189 -23.65 -11.07 -17.98
C CYS A 189 -22.21 -10.53 -17.97
N PRO A 190 -21.93 -9.40 -18.66
CA PRO A 190 -20.63 -8.77 -18.61
C PRO A 190 -20.31 -8.29 -17.18
N LEU A 191 -19.04 -8.38 -16.81
CA LEU A 191 -18.51 -7.86 -15.55
C LEU A 191 -17.36 -6.90 -15.85
N ASP A 192 -17.23 -5.88 -15.00
CA ASP A 192 -16.15 -4.90 -15.10
C ASP A 192 -14.77 -5.52 -14.89
N SER A 193 -13.82 -5.12 -15.74
CA SER A 193 -12.43 -5.53 -15.60
C SER A 193 -11.80 -5.02 -14.30
N VAL A 194 -10.68 -5.63 -13.91
CA VAL A 194 -9.90 -5.19 -12.74
C VAL A 194 -9.53 -3.70 -12.84
N GLN A 195 -9.25 -3.21 -14.05
CA GLN A 195 -8.93 -1.81 -14.27
C GLN A 195 -10.13 -0.89 -14.05
N VAL A 196 -11.32 -1.26 -14.53
CA VAL A 196 -12.52 -0.44 -14.37
C VAL A 196 -12.91 -0.35 -12.90
N VAL A 197 -12.99 -1.50 -12.21
CA VAL A 197 -13.29 -1.54 -10.77
C VAL A 197 -12.24 -0.80 -9.95
N GLY A 198 -10.96 -0.98 -10.29
CA GLY A 198 -9.84 -0.33 -9.59
C GLY A 198 -9.88 1.19 -9.73
N ASN A 199 -10.07 1.68 -10.95
CA ASN A 199 -10.18 3.10 -11.25
C ASN A 199 -11.39 3.74 -10.55
N GLY A 200 -12.56 3.11 -10.62
CA GLY A 200 -13.77 3.62 -9.97
C GLY A 200 -13.61 3.74 -8.46
N ARG A 201 -13.09 2.70 -7.79
CA ARG A 201 -12.87 2.73 -6.34
C ARG A 201 -11.73 3.67 -5.93
N MET A 202 -10.70 3.80 -6.76
CA MET A 202 -9.60 4.76 -6.54
C MET A 202 -10.13 6.20 -6.56
N MET A 203 -10.95 6.55 -7.55
CA MET A 203 -11.58 7.87 -7.62
C MET A 203 -12.49 8.12 -6.43
N ALA A 204 -13.38 7.17 -6.08
CA ALA A 204 -14.24 7.29 -4.92
C ALA A 204 -13.44 7.49 -3.62
N LYS A 205 -12.31 6.78 -3.46
CA LYS A 205 -11.42 6.95 -2.30
C LYS A 205 -10.75 8.32 -2.31
N LEU A 206 -10.24 8.79 -3.44
CA LEU A 206 -9.64 10.13 -3.56
C LEU A 206 -10.65 11.22 -3.23
N SER A 207 -11.85 11.18 -3.80
CA SER A 207 -12.92 12.15 -3.50
C SER A 207 -13.29 12.14 -2.01
N SER A 208 -13.39 10.96 -1.39
CA SER A 208 -13.63 10.85 0.06
C SER A 208 -12.49 11.44 0.89
N MET A 209 -11.24 11.37 0.43
CA MET A 209 -10.10 11.99 1.11
C MET A 209 -10.10 13.51 0.96
N LEU A 210 -10.36 14.02 -0.24
CA LEU A 210 -10.41 15.47 -0.51
C LEU A 210 -11.53 16.16 0.27
N ASN A 211 -12.65 15.47 0.48
CA ASN A 211 -13.80 15.99 1.23
C ASN A 211 -13.68 15.82 2.75
N ASN A 212 -12.56 15.29 3.25
CA ASN A 212 -12.35 15.05 4.68
C ASN A 212 -11.21 15.92 5.21
N THR A 213 -11.56 17.05 5.81
CA THR A 213 -10.60 18.00 6.40
C THR A 213 -9.80 17.43 7.57
N SER A 214 -10.28 16.36 8.20
CA SER A 214 -9.58 15.65 9.29
C SER A 214 -8.75 14.46 8.78
N HIS A 215 -8.59 14.32 7.46
CA HIS A 215 -7.82 13.22 6.91
C HIS A 215 -6.33 13.36 7.28
N PRO A 216 -5.62 12.28 7.66
CA PRO A 216 -4.20 12.35 8.03
C PRO A 216 -3.26 12.86 6.93
N LEU A 217 -3.73 12.92 5.69
CA LEU A 217 -3.00 13.44 4.52
C LEU A 217 -3.59 14.76 4.02
N GLN A 218 -4.37 15.48 4.83
CA GLN A 218 -5.05 16.71 4.39
C GLN A 218 -4.05 17.75 3.87
N ASP A 219 -2.93 17.95 4.56
CA ASP A 219 -1.89 18.90 4.15
C ASP A 219 -1.29 18.50 2.81
N THR A 220 -0.95 17.21 2.63
CA THR A 220 -0.48 16.67 1.36
C THR A 220 -1.49 16.90 0.24
N LEU A 221 -2.77 16.61 0.48
CA LEU A 221 -3.82 16.75 -0.53
C LEU A 221 -4.07 18.22 -0.89
N THR A 222 -4.03 19.11 0.10
CA THR A 222 -4.20 20.55 -0.09
C THR A 222 -3.03 21.13 -0.91
N ALA A 223 -1.80 20.68 -0.64
CA ALA A 223 -0.62 21.06 -1.42
C ALA A 223 -0.67 20.55 -2.87
N LEU A 224 -1.45 19.51 -3.17
CA LEU A 224 -1.73 19.07 -4.53
C LEU A 224 -2.85 19.88 -5.20
N GLY A 225 -3.59 20.72 -4.47
CA GLY A 225 -4.62 21.56 -5.06
C GLY A 225 -4.05 22.60 -6.03
N SER A 226 -4.70 22.77 -7.18
CA SER A 226 -4.41 23.88 -8.09
C SER A 226 -5.30 25.07 -7.74
N SER A 227 -4.74 26.26 -7.58
CA SER A 227 -5.51 27.51 -7.40
C SER A 227 -6.22 27.97 -8.69
N PHE A 228 -5.77 27.49 -9.86
CA PHE A 228 -6.26 27.93 -11.17
C PHE A 228 -7.20 26.94 -11.86
N SER A 229 -7.44 25.75 -11.30
CA SER A 229 -8.22 24.70 -11.96
C SER A 229 -8.68 23.63 -10.97
N GLU A 230 -9.68 22.83 -11.35
CA GLU A 230 -10.13 21.66 -10.59
C GLU A 230 -9.18 20.44 -10.69
N ARG A 231 -8.01 20.64 -11.31
CA ARG A 231 -6.98 19.61 -11.44
C ARG A 231 -6.10 19.60 -10.19
N LEU A 232 -5.50 18.45 -9.93
CA LEU A 232 -4.49 18.29 -8.89
C LEU A 232 -3.09 18.38 -9.51
N LEU A 233 -2.18 19.09 -8.86
CA LEU A 233 -0.76 19.07 -9.17
C LEU A 233 -0.26 17.63 -9.07
N HIS A 234 0.45 17.16 -10.10
CA HIS A 234 0.96 15.80 -10.10
C HIS A 234 2.22 15.71 -9.22
N PRO A 235 2.29 14.79 -8.23
CA PRO A 235 3.49 14.61 -7.42
C PRO A 235 4.71 14.30 -8.29
N ARG A 236 5.87 14.87 -7.98
CA ARG A 236 7.11 14.54 -8.70
C ARG A 236 7.46 13.06 -8.46
N CYS A 237 7.55 12.28 -9.54
CA CYS A 237 7.77 10.84 -9.44
C CYS A 237 9.08 10.44 -10.13
N VAL A 238 10.12 10.12 -9.34
CA VAL A 238 11.42 9.66 -9.88
C VAL A 238 11.40 8.17 -10.20
N LYS A 239 10.68 7.37 -9.41
CA LYS A 239 10.62 5.90 -9.55
C LYS A 239 9.25 5.47 -10.04
N GLU A 240 9.22 4.49 -10.94
CA GLU A 240 7.97 3.92 -11.47
C GLU A 240 7.10 3.29 -10.37
N ARG A 241 7.72 2.70 -9.34
CA ARG A 241 7.04 2.18 -8.14
C ARG A 241 6.19 3.24 -7.47
N TYR A 242 6.79 4.39 -7.12
CA TYR A 242 6.06 5.50 -6.52
C TYR A 242 5.02 6.07 -7.49
N ARG A 243 5.38 6.24 -8.76
CA ARG A 243 4.44 6.69 -9.80
C ARG A 243 3.18 5.81 -9.88
N ARG A 244 3.30 4.51 -9.64
CA ARG A 244 2.19 3.54 -9.66
C ARG A 244 1.50 3.36 -8.31
N SER A 245 2.01 3.95 -7.24
CA SER A 245 1.33 3.97 -5.94
C SER A 245 0.03 4.78 -6.00
N PHE A 246 -0.79 4.66 -4.95
CA PHE A 246 -2.14 5.22 -4.93
C PHE A 246 -2.19 6.72 -5.28
N LEU A 247 -1.46 7.58 -4.58
CA LEU A 247 -1.60 9.04 -4.73
C LEU A 247 -1.28 9.53 -6.15
N PRO A 248 -0.09 9.26 -6.74
CA PRO A 248 0.19 9.71 -8.10
C PRO A 248 -0.73 9.07 -9.14
N ALA A 249 -1.13 7.81 -8.96
CA ALA A 249 -2.06 7.14 -9.87
C ALA A 249 -3.46 7.78 -9.83
N ALA A 250 -3.98 8.07 -8.63
CA ALA A 250 -5.28 8.69 -8.44
C ALA A 250 -5.30 10.11 -9.00
N VAL A 251 -4.25 10.91 -8.75
CA VAL A 251 -4.11 12.26 -9.32
C VAL A 251 -4.09 12.24 -10.85
N ARG A 252 -3.36 11.31 -11.48
CA ARG A 252 -3.39 11.17 -12.95
C ARG A 252 -4.79 10.83 -13.46
N LEU A 253 -5.50 9.95 -12.76
CA LEU A 253 -6.83 9.53 -13.15
C LEU A 253 -7.83 10.68 -13.00
N HIS A 254 -7.79 11.40 -11.88
CA HIS A 254 -8.58 12.61 -11.61
C HIS A 254 -8.40 13.66 -12.70
N ASN A 255 -7.15 13.99 -13.00
CA ASN A 255 -6.84 15.00 -14.01
C ASN A 255 -7.26 14.61 -15.43
N LYS A 256 -7.30 13.30 -15.75
CA LYS A 256 -7.80 12.83 -17.05
C LYS A 256 -9.31 13.01 -17.16
N ASN A 257 -10.04 12.88 -16.06
CA ASN A 257 -11.49 13.05 -16.03
C ASN A 257 -11.88 14.53 -16.07
N ASN A 258 -11.07 15.41 -15.45
CA ASN A 258 -11.28 16.86 -15.39
C ASN A 258 -10.54 17.65 -16.49
N ALA A 259 -10.13 16.98 -17.58
CA ALA A 259 -9.52 17.63 -18.74
C ALA A 259 -10.54 17.90 -19.87
N ARG A 260 -11.84 17.85 -19.55
CA ARG A 260 -12.97 18.22 -20.41
C ARG A 260 -13.60 19.49 -19.86
#